data_AF-A0A7Y6DZU1-F1
#
_entry.id   AF-A0A7Y6DZU1-F1
#
_cell.length_a   1.000
_cell.length_b   1.000
_cell.length_c   1.000
_cell.angle_alpha   90.00
_cell.angle_beta   90.00
_cell.angle_gamma   90.00
#
_symmetry.space_group_name_H-M   'P 1'
#
loop_
_entity.id
_entity.type
_entity.pdbx_description
1 polymer ?
#
loop_
_entity_poly.entity_id
_entity_poly.type
_entity_poly.pdbx_seq_one_letter_code
_entity_poly.pdbx_strand_id
1 'polypeptide(L)'
;PDDPAALTDAAVQRAGAAGSELRRRYPLPDHLVRATALGNALAAAEDSAGRAYGLDAVAAWPRLYPALGEQARLVVDDLRDRMDASARMAVTMAATTLASAVLLLRTGWWLLLVLLPVVVAATSYHGAVQGARAYGEAVHAAFDLHRFDMLAMLRVVRPLRHDKELETNGQLSDLWRQGVPLRADFAYTDADPSDPNAGPQP
;
A
#
# COMPACT_ATOMS: atom_id res chain seq x y z
N PRO A 1 -19.73 37.36 -15.08
CA PRO A 1 -20.43 37.40 -13.78
C PRO A 1 -19.84 36.30 -12.89
N ASP A 2 -18.94 36.68 -11.98
CA ASP A 2 -18.33 35.75 -11.03
C ASP A 2 -19.40 35.22 -10.09
N ASP A 3 -19.62 33.91 -10.12
CA ASP A 3 -20.55 33.23 -9.22
C ASP A 3 -19.98 33.32 -7.80
N PRO A 4 -20.66 33.98 -6.84
CA PRO A 4 -20.19 34.10 -5.46
C PRO A 4 -20.11 32.74 -4.72
N ALA A 5 -20.64 31.66 -5.32
CA ALA A 5 -20.48 30.28 -4.86
C ALA A 5 -19.31 29.52 -5.53
N ALA A 6 -18.64 30.11 -6.52
CA ALA A 6 -17.49 29.47 -7.16
C ALA A 6 -16.30 29.39 -6.20
N LEU A 7 -15.87 28.17 -5.90
CA LEU A 7 -14.66 27.93 -5.11
C LEU A 7 -13.46 28.56 -5.83
N THR A 8 -12.67 29.33 -5.09
CA THR A 8 -11.42 29.89 -5.63
C THR A 8 -10.44 28.76 -5.96
N ASP A 9 -9.57 28.96 -6.96
CA ASP A 9 -8.53 27.98 -7.32
C ASP A 9 -7.68 27.55 -6.11
N ALA A 10 -7.36 28.50 -5.23
CA ALA A 10 -6.63 28.23 -3.99
C ALA A 10 -7.41 27.37 -2.99
N ALA A 11 -8.74 27.48 -2.94
CA ALA A 11 -9.58 26.60 -2.14
C ALA A 11 -9.62 25.18 -2.73
N VAL A 12 -9.76 25.07 -4.06
CA VAL A 12 -9.74 23.78 -4.79
C VAL A 12 -8.41 23.06 -4.59
N GLN A 13 -7.27 23.76 -4.74
CA GLN A 13 -5.95 23.19 -4.53
C GLN A 13 -5.73 22.70 -3.09
N ARG A 14 -6.13 23.49 -2.08
CA ARG A 14 -6.05 23.07 -0.66
C ARG A 14 -6.92 21.86 -0.37
N ALA A 15 -8.15 21.82 -0.89
CA ALA A 15 -9.04 20.68 -0.75
C ALA A 15 -8.45 19.42 -1.43
N GLY A 16 -7.85 19.58 -2.60
CA GLY A 16 -7.15 18.49 -3.30
C GLY A 16 -5.99 17.91 -2.50
N ALA A 17 -5.13 18.78 -1.95
CA ALA A 17 -3.99 18.37 -1.12
C ALA A 17 -4.43 17.71 0.20
N ALA A 18 -5.47 18.23 0.85
CA ALA A 18 -6.04 17.61 2.04
C ALA A 18 -6.63 16.23 1.72
N GLY A 19 -7.33 16.11 0.58
CA GLY A 19 -7.92 14.85 0.12
C GLY A 19 -6.87 13.79 -0.23
N SER A 20 -5.77 14.17 -0.89
CA SER A 20 -4.68 13.23 -1.17
C SER A 20 -4.00 12.76 0.11
N GLU A 21 -3.82 13.64 1.08
CA GLU A 21 -3.24 13.28 2.36
C GLU A 21 -4.13 12.36 3.18
N LEU A 22 -5.45 12.59 3.20
CA LEU A 22 -6.40 11.69 3.86
C LEU A 22 -6.38 10.30 3.25
N ARG A 23 -6.36 10.19 1.91
CA ARG A 23 -6.29 8.90 1.21
C ARG A 23 -5.02 8.11 1.49
N ARG A 24 -3.91 8.76 1.84
CA ARG A 24 -2.67 8.06 2.26
C ARG A 24 -2.68 7.65 3.73
N ARG A 25 -3.58 8.22 4.52
CA ARG A 25 -3.64 8.00 5.97
C ARG A 25 -4.71 7.03 6.38
N TYR A 26 -5.81 6.97 5.63
CA TYR A 26 -6.99 6.20 6.00
C TYR A 26 -7.54 5.45 4.79
N PRO A 27 -8.02 4.21 4.99
CA PRO A 27 -8.79 3.51 3.97
C PRO A 27 -10.12 4.25 3.73
N LEU A 28 -10.68 4.07 2.54
CA LEU A 28 -11.94 4.70 2.16
C LEU A 28 -13.16 4.05 2.86
N PRO A 29 -13.24 2.71 2.98
CA PRO A 29 -14.31 2.08 3.74
C PRO A 29 -14.09 2.21 5.25
N ASP A 30 -15.07 2.77 5.97
CA ASP A 30 -15.01 3.00 7.42
C ASP A 30 -14.69 1.73 8.23
N HIS A 31 -15.20 0.57 7.79
CA HIS A 31 -14.98 -0.71 8.47
C HIS A 31 -13.54 -1.23 8.36
N LEU A 32 -12.69 -0.63 7.53
CA LEU A 32 -11.27 -0.98 7.38
C LEU A 32 -10.34 -0.12 8.26
N VAL A 33 -10.88 0.89 8.94
CA VAL A 33 -10.10 1.73 9.87
C VAL A 33 -9.55 0.88 11.01
N ARG A 34 -8.25 1.01 11.26
CA ARG A 34 -7.48 0.29 12.28
C ARG A 34 -7.18 1.16 13.50
N ALA A 35 -6.82 0.52 14.61
CA ALA A 35 -6.58 1.16 15.91
C ALA A 35 -5.36 2.10 15.93
N THR A 36 -4.41 1.96 15.00
CA THR A 36 -3.15 2.73 15.00
C THR A 36 -2.99 3.52 13.70
N ALA A 37 -2.26 4.64 13.76
CA ALA A 37 -1.92 5.44 12.58
C ALA A 37 -1.11 4.63 11.56
N LEU A 38 -0.21 3.76 12.04
CA LEU A 38 0.54 2.82 11.20
C LEU A 38 -0.41 1.86 10.48
N GLY A 39 -1.34 1.26 11.22
CA GLY A 39 -2.34 0.36 10.67
C GLY A 39 -3.24 1.04 9.64
N ASN A 40 -3.68 2.28 9.91
CA ASN A 40 -4.51 3.04 8.98
C ASN A 40 -3.77 3.37 7.68
N ALA A 41 -2.50 3.75 7.73
CA ALA A 41 -1.69 4.00 6.53
C ALA A 41 -1.49 2.74 5.68
N LEU A 42 -1.22 1.59 6.32
CA LEU A 42 -1.12 0.30 5.62
C LEU A 42 -2.47 -0.13 5.02
N ALA A 43 -3.56 -0.02 5.80
CA ALA A 43 -4.91 -0.33 5.34
C ALA A 43 -5.30 0.55 4.15
N ALA A 44 -4.92 1.82 4.17
CA ALA A 44 -5.14 2.72 3.04
C ALA A 44 -4.45 2.21 1.77
N ALA A 45 -3.18 1.81 1.86
CA ALA A 45 -2.45 1.25 0.72
C ALA A 45 -3.04 -0.08 0.22
N GLU A 46 -3.38 -1.00 1.13
CA GLU A 46 -4.04 -2.27 0.83
C GLU A 46 -5.37 -2.08 0.09
N ASP A 47 -6.11 -1.04 0.46
CA ASP A 47 -7.44 -0.72 -0.05
C ASP A 47 -7.40 0.04 -1.39
N SER A 48 -6.40 0.92 -1.59
CA SER A 48 -6.36 1.81 -2.76
C SER A 48 -5.44 1.39 -3.89
N ALA A 49 -4.35 0.64 -3.63
CA ALA A 49 -3.28 0.45 -4.63
C ALA A 49 -3.73 -0.26 -5.92
N GLY A 50 -4.57 -1.29 -5.82
CA GLY A 50 -5.08 -2.02 -6.99
C GLY A 50 -6.45 -1.55 -7.48
N ARG A 51 -7.16 -0.72 -6.68
CA ARG A 51 -8.59 -0.46 -6.88
C ARG A 51 -8.90 0.17 -8.24
N ALA A 52 -8.06 1.11 -8.68
CA ALA A 52 -8.23 1.77 -9.97
C ALA A 52 -8.25 0.78 -11.14
N TYR A 53 -7.67 -0.42 -10.97
CA TYR A 53 -7.56 -1.46 -11.99
C TYR A 53 -8.43 -2.68 -11.71
N GLY A 54 -9.33 -2.61 -10.72
CA GLY A 54 -10.17 -3.75 -10.33
C GLY A 54 -9.37 -4.88 -9.66
N LEU A 55 -8.13 -4.60 -9.25
CA LEU A 55 -7.31 -5.54 -8.50
C LEU A 55 -7.51 -5.34 -7.02
N ASP A 56 -7.74 -6.44 -6.33
CA ASP A 56 -7.60 -6.48 -4.89
C ASP A 56 -6.11 -6.53 -4.53
N ALA A 57 -5.59 -5.45 -3.92
CA ALA A 57 -4.15 -5.33 -3.76
C ALA A 57 -3.55 -6.45 -2.89
N VAL A 58 -4.24 -6.84 -1.82
CA VAL A 58 -3.79 -7.89 -0.89
C VAL A 58 -3.74 -9.25 -1.58
N ALA A 59 -4.75 -9.60 -2.37
CA ALA A 59 -4.81 -10.87 -3.09
C ALA A 59 -3.88 -10.93 -4.30
N ALA A 60 -3.70 -9.80 -4.99
CA ALA A 60 -2.88 -9.69 -6.19
C ALA A 60 -1.38 -9.58 -5.88
N TRP A 61 -0.99 -8.96 -4.75
CA TRP A 61 0.39 -8.68 -4.42
C TRP A 61 1.36 -9.88 -4.52
N PRO A 62 1.03 -11.10 -4.04
CA PRO A 62 1.91 -12.25 -4.16
C PRO A 62 2.23 -12.67 -5.61
N ARG A 63 1.41 -12.26 -6.58
CA ARG A 63 1.57 -12.54 -8.01
C ARG A 63 2.17 -11.36 -8.77
N LEU A 64 1.85 -10.14 -8.33
CA LEU A 64 2.44 -8.91 -8.86
C LEU A 64 3.91 -8.78 -8.48
N TYR A 65 4.27 -9.09 -7.23
CA TYR A 65 5.63 -8.87 -6.71
C TYR A 65 6.72 -9.63 -7.50
N PRO A 66 6.53 -10.90 -7.90
CA PRO A 66 7.46 -11.58 -8.81
C PRO A 66 7.53 -10.99 -10.23
N ALA A 67 6.49 -10.26 -10.66
CA ALA A 67 6.44 -9.60 -11.97
C ALA A 67 7.13 -8.23 -11.99
N LEU A 68 7.55 -7.71 -10.83
CA LEU A 68 8.25 -6.44 -10.74
C LEU A 68 9.63 -6.54 -11.39
N GLY A 69 10.02 -5.48 -12.10
CA GLY A 69 11.41 -5.29 -12.51
C GLY A 69 12.34 -5.15 -11.29
N GLU A 70 13.62 -5.49 -11.46
CA GLU A 70 14.62 -5.49 -10.38
C GLU A 70 14.67 -4.16 -9.62
N GLN A 71 14.68 -3.03 -10.33
CA GLN A 71 14.71 -1.69 -9.72
C GLN A 71 13.46 -1.41 -8.87
N ALA A 72 12.27 -1.75 -9.38
CA ALA A 72 11.02 -1.54 -8.65
C ALA A 72 10.98 -2.42 -7.38
N ARG A 73 11.44 -3.66 -7.50
CA ARG A 73 11.54 -4.58 -6.36
C ARG A 73 12.47 -4.06 -5.27
N LEU A 74 13.66 -3.55 -5.64
CA LEU A 74 14.60 -2.96 -4.69
C LEU A 74 14.01 -1.76 -3.94
N VAL A 75 13.28 -0.88 -4.63
CA VAL A 75 12.63 0.29 -4.01
C VAL A 75 11.55 -0.16 -3.02
N VAL A 76 10.70 -1.10 -3.41
CA VAL A 76 9.63 -1.64 -2.56
C VAL A 76 10.21 -2.31 -1.32
N ASP A 77 11.25 -3.13 -1.49
CA ASP A 77 11.91 -3.87 -0.40
C ASP A 77 12.60 -2.92 0.59
N ASP A 78 13.37 -1.93 0.10
CA ASP A 78 14.05 -0.95 0.96
C ASP A 78 13.05 -0.11 1.79
N LEU A 79 11.95 0.34 1.18
CA LEU A 79 10.92 1.10 1.89
C LEU A 79 10.21 0.26 2.95
N ARG A 80 9.94 -1.01 2.65
CA ARG A 80 9.38 -1.96 3.62
C ARG A 80 10.35 -2.21 4.77
N ASP A 81 11.62 -2.46 4.48
CA ASP A 81 12.63 -2.74 5.49
C ASP A 81 12.84 -1.56 6.45
N ARG A 82 12.87 -0.33 5.92
CA ARG A 82 12.95 0.90 6.74
C ARG A 82 11.74 1.08 7.65
N MET A 83 10.54 0.84 7.13
CA MET A 83 9.30 0.85 7.91
C MET A 83 9.36 -0.20 9.03
N ASP A 84 9.70 -1.43 8.68
CA ASP A 84 9.75 -2.56 9.63
C ASP A 84 10.83 -2.36 10.68
N ALA A 85 11.99 -1.80 10.33
CA ALA A 85 13.03 -1.44 11.28
C ALA A 85 12.56 -0.38 12.29
N SER A 86 11.86 0.66 11.81
CA SER A 86 11.29 1.71 12.65
C SER A 86 10.21 1.17 13.59
N ALA A 87 9.34 0.29 13.09
CA ALA A 87 8.30 -0.37 13.89
C ALA A 87 8.92 -1.28 14.97
N ARG A 88 9.92 -2.09 14.61
CA ARG A 88 10.66 -2.95 15.55
C ARG A 88 11.36 -2.14 16.64
N MET A 89 11.97 -1.02 16.28
CA MET A 89 12.62 -0.11 17.24
C MET A 89 11.59 0.50 18.20
N ALA A 90 10.44 0.96 17.69
CA ALA A 90 9.37 1.52 18.51
C ALA A 90 8.88 0.53 19.57
N VAL A 91 8.60 -0.71 19.17
CA VAL A 91 8.14 -1.77 20.08
C VAL A 91 9.23 -2.13 21.09
N THR A 92 10.47 -2.30 20.64
CA THR A 92 11.61 -2.62 21.51
C THR A 92 11.79 -1.54 22.58
N MET A 93 11.74 -0.27 22.19
CA MET A 93 11.93 0.85 23.13
C MET A 93 10.73 1.06 24.05
N ALA A 94 9.50 0.76 23.60
CA ALA A 94 8.33 0.72 24.46
C ALA A 94 8.46 -0.39 25.53
N ALA A 95 8.92 -1.58 25.15
CA ALA A 95 9.19 -2.66 26.10
C ALA A 95 10.30 -2.30 27.09
N THR A 96 11.41 -1.72 26.60
CA THR A 96 12.50 -1.20 27.45
C THR A 96 11.99 -0.14 28.41
N THR A 97 11.15 0.78 27.96
CA THR A 97 10.50 1.80 28.80
C THR A 97 9.76 1.15 29.98
N LEU A 98 8.92 0.16 29.70
CA LEU A 98 8.15 -0.53 30.74
C LEU A 98 9.06 -1.27 31.72
N ALA A 99 10.05 -2.02 31.22
CA ALA A 99 11.00 -2.75 32.05
C ALA A 99 11.82 -1.80 32.95
N SER A 100 12.35 -0.72 32.39
CA SER A 100 13.10 0.30 33.14
C SER A 100 12.24 1.04 34.15
N ALA A 101 10.98 1.36 33.82
CA ALA A 101 10.05 2.01 34.75
C ALA A 101 9.74 1.13 35.97
N VAL A 102 9.52 -0.17 35.75
CA VAL A 102 9.30 -1.13 36.85
C VAL A 102 10.55 -1.25 37.73
N LEU A 103 11.73 -1.37 37.13
CA LEU A 103 12.99 -1.52 37.86
C LEU A 103 13.36 -0.27 38.66
N LEU A 104 13.06 0.92 38.12
CA LEU A 104 13.48 2.21 38.70
C LEU A 104 12.40 2.90 39.53
N LEU A 105 11.25 2.26 39.75
CA LEU A 105 10.08 2.88 40.38
C LEU A 105 10.37 3.42 41.80
N ARG A 106 11.32 2.80 42.52
CA ARG A 106 11.67 3.15 43.92
C ARG A 106 12.97 3.92 44.06
N THR A 107 13.64 4.25 42.97
CA THR A 107 14.99 4.81 42.98
C THR A 107 15.01 6.34 42.84
N GLY A 108 13.84 7.00 42.99
CA GLY A 108 13.72 8.46 42.99
C GLY A 108 14.02 9.07 41.63
N TRP A 109 14.95 10.03 41.55
CA TRP A 109 15.27 10.76 40.32
C TRP A 109 15.84 9.90 39.20
N TRP A 110 16.39 8.72 39.51
CA TRP A 110 16.84 7.76 38.50
C TRP A 110 15.71 7.27 37.58
N LEU A 111 14.45 7.38 37.99
CA LEU A 111 13.29 7.10 37.13
C LEU A 111 13.27 7.98 35.87
N LEU A 112 13.91 9.17 35.90
CA LEU A 112 14.02 10.04 34.73
C LEU A 112 14.80 9.40 33.57
N LEU A 113 15.61 8.36 33.81
CA LEU A 113 16.28 7.62 32.74
C LEU A 113 15.30 6.93 31.78
N VAL A 114 14.06 6.68 32.22
CA VAL A 114 12.98 6.12 31.38
C VAL A 114 12.57 7.06 30.25
N LEU A 115 12.85 8.37 30.38
CA LEU A 115 12.51 9.34 29.33
C LEU A 115 13.25 9.07 28.03
N LEU A 116 14.47 8.53 28.09
CA LEU A 116 15.26 8.23 26.90
C LEU A 116 14.57 7.18 25.99
N PRO A 117 14.26 5.94 26.45
CA PRO A 117 13.55 4.97 25.63
C PRO A 117 12.14 5.42 25.24
N VAL A 118 11.46 6.25 26.05
CA VAL A 118 10.16 6.86 25.66
C VAL A 118 10.32 7.73 24.40
N VAL A 119 11.31 8.62 24.40
CA VAL A 119 11.57 9.51 23.25
C VAL A 119 11.93 8.68 22.01
N VAL A 120 12.80 7.67 22.15
CA VAL A 120 13.19 6.81 21.01
C VAL A 120 11.99 5.99 20.52
N ALA A 121 11.13 5.49 21.39
CA ALA A 121 9.92 4.76 21.01
C ALA A 121 8.97 5.66 20.20
N ALA A 122 8.73 6.89 20.67
CA ALA A 122 7.85 7.85 20.01
C ALA A 122 8.37 8.27 18.63
N THR A 123 9.66 8.61 18.52
CA THR A 123 10.27 9.00 17.23
C THR A 123 10.30 7.84 16.25
N SER A 124 10.61 6.63 16.71
CA SER A 124 10.60 5.42 15.88
C SER A 124 9.19 5.08 15.39
N TYR A 125 8.16 5.25 16.22
CA TYR A 125 6.78 5.05 15.79
C TYR A 125 6.36 6.07 14.72
N HIS A 126 6.72 7.34 14.88
CA HIS A 126 6.53 8.34 13.83
C HIS A 126 7.26 7.96 12.54
N GLY A 127 8.50 7.47 12.64
CA GLY A 127 9.27 6.94 11.51
C GLY A 127 8.55 5.78 10.81
N ALA A 128 7.97 4.84 11.57
CA ALA A 128 7.20 3.73 11.02
C ALA A 128 5.95 4.20 10.25
N VAL A 129 5.22 5.18 10.79
CA VAL A 129 4.02 5.73 10.13
C VAL A 129 4.39 6.43 8.82
N GLN A 130 5.50 7.17 8.78
CA GLN A 130 5.96 7.80 7.53
C GLN A 130 6.48 6.75 6.54
N GLY A 131 7.22 5.74 7.03
CA GLY A 131 7.68 4.61 6.23
C GLY A 131 6.52 3.85 5.57
N ALA A 132 5.41 3.64 6.28
CA ALA A 132 4.22 3.00 5.72
C ALA A 132 3.58 3.79 4.59
N ARG A 133 3.57 5.13 4.66
CA ARG A 133 3.07 5.96 3.56
C ARG A 133 3.95 5.88 2.33
N ALA A 134 5.27 5.96 2.51
CA ALA A 134 6.23 5.85 1.42
C ALA A 134 6.18 4.45 0.77
N TYR A 135 6.13 3.40 1.59
CA TYR A 135 5.92 2.03 1.13
C TYR A 135 4.61 1.90 0.35
N GLY A 136 3.51 2.46 0.87
CA GLY A 136 2.22 2.48 0.18
C GLY A 136 2.27 3.16 -1.18
N GLU A 137 2.96 4.29 -1.32
CA GLU A 137 3.18 4.96 -2.61
C GLU A 137 3.99 4.09 -3.59
N ALA A 138 5.01 3.38 -3.12
CA ALA A 138 5.77 2.44 -3.96
C ALA A 138 4.91 1.24 -4.40
N VAL A 139 4.01 0.75 -3.55
CA VAL A 139 3.03 -0.28 -3.92
C VAL A 139 2.07 0.24 -4.98
N HIS A 140 1.57 1.48 -4.88
CA HIS A 140 0.74 2.07 -5.95
C HIS A 140 1.50 2.11 -7.27
N ALA A 141 2.73 2.64 -7.28
CA ALA A 141 3.55 2.69 -8.48
C ALA A 141 3.81 1.29 -9.07
N ALA A 142 3.97 0.27 -8.22
CA ALA A 142 4.10 -1.11 -8.67
C ALA A 142 2.84 -1.60 -9.42
N PHE A 143 1.63 -1.31 -8.93
CA PHE A 143 0.39 -1.63 -9.66
C PHE A 143 0.26 -0.79 -10.95
N ASP A 144 0.58 0.50 -10.90
CA ASP A 144 0.48 1.42 -12.03
C ASP A 144 1.39 1.02 -13.20
N LEU A 145 2.54 0.39 -12.92
CA LEU A 145 3.54 0.06 -13.93
C LEU A 145 3.53 -1.43 -14.32
N HIS A 146 3.38 -2.35 -13.35
CA HIS A 146 3.66 -3.77 -13.56
C HIS A 146 2.42 -4.67 -13.62
N ARG A 147 1.20 -4.13 -13.52
CA ARG A 147 -0.03 -4.96 -13.59
C ARG A 147 -0.14 -5.76 -14.90
N PHE A 148 0.31 -5.19 -16.02
CA PHE A 148 0.28 -5.90 -17.30
C PHE A 148 1.40 -6.95 -17.42
N ASP A 149 2.55 -6.73 -16.78
CA ASP A 149 3.62 -7.72 -16.70
C ASP A 149 3.12 -8.97 -15.94
N MET A 150 2.40 -8.74 -14.84
CA MET A 150 1.73 -9.82 -14.09
C MET A 150 0.71 -10.57 -14.97
N LEU A 151 -0.15 -9.87 -15.70
CA LEU A 151 -1.13 -10.52 -16.59
C LEU A 151 -0.45 -11.31 -17.71
N ALA A 152 0.67 -10.82 -18.25
CA ALA A 152 1.46 -11.52 -19.26
C ALA A 152 2.07 -12.81 -18.69
N MET A 153 2.62 -12.77 -17.48
CA MET A 153 3.12 -13.98 -16.79
C MET A 153 2.02 -15.01 -16.52
N LEU A 154 0.80 -14.55 -16.25
CA LEU A 154 -0.38 -15.40 -16.09
C LEU A 154 -0.99 -15.87 -17.43
N ARG A 155 -0.40 -15.46 -18.56
CA ARG A 155 -0.86 -15.79 -19.92
C ARG A 155 -2.30 -15.34 -20.18
N VAL A 156 -2.72 -14.26 -19.53
CA VAL A 156 -4.06 -13.68 -19.71
C VAL A 156 -4.05 -12.79 -20.94
N VAL A 157 -5.11 -12.86 -21.76
CA VAL A 157 -5.26 -11.92 -22.89
C VAL A 157 -5.28 -10.49 -22.36
N ARG A 158 -4.38 -9.64 -22.88
CA ARG A 158 -4.25 -8.25 -22.42
C ARG A 158 -5.55 -7.47 -22.68
N PRO A 159 -6.20 -6.90 -21.65
CA PRO A 159 -7.36 -6.04 -21.84
C PRO A 159 -6.98 -4.76 -22.59
N LEU A 160 -7.66 -4.46 -23.71
CA LEU A 160 -7.45 -3.23 -24.48
C LEU A 160 -8.35 -2.07 -24.04
N ARG A 161 -9.30 -2.35 -23.15
CA ARG A 161 -10.26 -1.37 -22.62
C ARG A 161 -10.31 -1.45 -21.10
N HIS A 162 -10.56 -0.31 -20.48
CA HIS A 162 -10.59 -0.21 -19.03
C HIS A 162 -11.71 -1.03 -18.38
N ASP A 163 -12.91 -1.05 -18.97
CA ASP A 163 -14.02 -1.89 -18.49
C ASP A 163 -13.66 -3.38 -18.48
N LYS A 164 -12.97 -3.85 -19.51
CA LYS A 164 -12.46 -5.22 -19.59
C LYS A 164 -11.31 -5.49 -18.62
N GLU A 165 -10.46 -4.51 -18.38
CA GLU A 165 -9.43 -4.61 -17.34
C GLU A 165 -10.05 -4.82 -15.96
N LEU A 166 -11.04 -4.00 -15.59
CA LEU A 166 -11.76 -4.15 -14.32
C LEU A 166 -12.43 -5.52 -14.19
N GLU A 167 -13.08 -6.00 -15.26
CA GLU A 167 -13.76 -7.29 -15.29
C GLU A 167 -12.77 -8.47 -15.12
N THR A 168 -11.69 -8.49 -15.91
CA THR A 168 -10.67 -9.55 -15.86
C THR A 168 -9.96 -9.57 -14.51
N ASN A 169 -9.53 -8.41 -14.01
CA ASN A 169 -8.82 -8.30 -12.75
C ASN A 169 -9.72 -8.58 -11.54
N GLY A 170 -11.01 -8.23 -11.62
CA GLY A 170 -12.00 -8.60 -10.62
C GLY A 170 -12.16 -10.11 -10.51
N GLN A 171 -12.32 -10.81 -11.64
CA GLN A 171 -12.40 -12.28 -11.65
C GLN A 171 -11.15 -12.95 -11.06
N LEU A 172 -9.96 -12.45 -11.40
CA LEU A 172 -8.71 -12.93 -10.82
C LEU A 172 -8.65 -12.69 -9.31
N SER A 173 -9.07 -11.51 -8.86
CA SER A 173 -9.10 -11.15 -7.44
C SER A 173 -10.08 -12.03 -6.66
N ASP A 174 -11.27 -12.30 -7.19
CA ASP A 174 -12.27 -13.19 -6.60
C ASP A 174 -11.79 -14.64 -6.54
N LEU A 175 -11.13 -15.12 -7.61
CA LEU A 175 -10.49 -16.43 -7.62
C LEU A 175 -9.44 -16.53 -6.50
N TRP A 176 -8.56 -15.54 -6.36
CA TRP A 176 -7.46 -15.62 -5.39
C TRP A 176 -7.92 -15.42 -3.95
N ARG A 177 -8.91 -14.55 -3.72
CA ARG A 177 -9.42 -14.22 -2.39
C ARG A 177 -10.41 -15.26 -1.87
N GLN A 178 -11.27 -15.77 -2.75
CA GLN A 178 -12.46 -16.57 -2.37
C GLN A 178 -12.54 -17.94 -3.07
N GLY A 179 -11.65 -18.22 -4.04
CA GLY A 179 -11.69 -19.46 -4.80
C GLY A 179 -12.84 -19.52 -5.82
N VAL A 180 -13.43 -18.37 -6.17
CA VAL A 180 -14.51 -18.30 -7.17
C VAL A 180 -13.95 -18.76 -8.53
N PRO A 181 -14.55 -19.78 -9.18
CA PRO A 181 -14.09 -20.23 -10.49
C PRO A 181 -14.15 -19.11 -11.53
N LEU A 182 -13.15 -19.09 -12.43
CA LEU A 182 -13.17 -18.21 -13.58
C LEU A 182 -14.38 -18.52 -14.46
N ARG A 183 -14.93 -17.48 -15.09
CA ARG A 183 -16.05 -17.63 -16.01
C ARG A 183 -15.59 -18.33 -17.29
N ALA A 184 -16.54 -18.93 -18.00
CA ALA A 184 -16.26 -19.66 -19.24
C ALA A 184 -15.71 -18.77 -20.37
N ASP A 185 -15.93 -17.46 -20.29
CA ASP A 185 -15.43 -16.44 -21.22
C ASP A 185 -14.04 -15.91 -20.85
N PHE A 186 -13.40 -16.42 -19.79
CA PHE A 186 -12.05 -16.02 -19.41
C PHE A 186 -11.02 -16.56 -20.41
N ALA A 187 -10.31 -15.65 -21.08
CA ALA A 187 -9.42 -15.98 -22.19
C ALA A 187 -7.93 -15.95 -21.77
N TYR A 188 -7.22 -17.02 -22.12
CA TYR A 188 -5.75 -17.11 -22.07
C TYR A 188 -5.16 -16.94 -23.47
N THR A 189 -3.88 -16.55 -23.53
CA THR A 189 -3.11 -16.42 -24.75
C THR A 189 -1.89 -17.33 -24.72
N ASP A 190 -1.59 -17.96 -25.86
CA ASP A 190 -0.36 -18.72 -26.06
C ASP A 190 0.83 -17.83 -26.48
N ALA A 191 0.59 -16.53 -26.70
CA ALA A 191 1.61 -15.57 -27.12
C ALA A 191 2.73 -15.45 -26.07
N ASP A 192 3.96 -15.78 -26.46
CA ASP A 192 5.16 -15.66 -25.62
C ASP A 192 5.29 -14.22 -25.09
N PRO A 193 5.33 -13.99 -23.76
CA PRO A 193 5.52 -12.65 -23.19
C PRO A 193 6.82 -11.97 -23.63
N SER A 194 7.79 -12.76 -24.10
CA SER A 194 9.10 -12.29 -24.57
C SER A 194 9.18 -12.01 -26.07
N ASP A 195 8.09 -12.25 -26.84
CA ASP A 195 8.06 -11.96 -28.28
C ASP A 195 7.70 -10.49 -28.55
N PRO A 196 8.65 -9.65 -29.01
CA PRO A 196 8.39 -8.24 -29.31
C PRO A 196 7.46 -8.03 -30.52
N ASN A 197 7.13 -9.09 -31.28
CA ASN A 197 6.23 -9.05 -32.44
C ASN A 197 4.81 -9.54 -32.14
N ALA A 198 4.48 -9.86 -30.89
CA ALA A 198 3.10 -10.17 -30.49
C ALA A 198 2.25 -8.88 -30.50
N GLY A 199 1.87 -8.44 -31.69
CA GLY A 199 0.89 -7.37 -31.89
C GLY A 199 -0.47 -7.74 -31.27
N PRO A 200 -1.36 -6.76 -31.06
CA PRO A 200 -2.68 -7.03 -30.51
C PRO A 200 -3.42 -8.04 -31.40
N GLN A 201 -3.76 -9.20 -30.84
CA GLN A 201 -4.63 -10.15 -31.51
C GLN A 201 -6.04 -9.53 -31.63
N PRO A 202 -6.72 -9.74 -32.77
CA PRO A 202 -8.01 -9.12 -33.09
C PRO A 202 -9.14 -9.51 -32.13
#